data_AF-A0A7Y2M2K8-F1
#
_entry.id   AF-A0A7Y2M2K8-F1
#
_cell.length_a   1.000
_cell.length_b   1.000
_cell.length_c   1.000
_cell.angle_alpha   90.00
_cell.angle_beta   90.00
_cell.angle_gamma   90.00
#
_symmetry.space_group_name_H-M   'P 1'
#
loop_
_entity.id
_entity.type
_entity.pdbx_description
1 polymer ?
#
loop_
_entity_poly.entity_id
_entity_poly.type
_entity_poly.pdbx_seq_one_letter_code
_entity_poly.pdbx_strand_id
1 'polypeptide(L)'
;MGDGPHPAQTAPAAARAESALHRAVTASARMRVDAAREELEAAADDANRLADGVRAFDAWAVTQDRSFVWRLLTRLAHERREAEQHSAQLSDQIEHMVVPRPGELITLRRRFHRTILVTWLIGLIAGALIVLGFVAVGGAAQRDPDFAPDGAYRFLSWMAAIVVAIVVVVTIGALVSYHVGWSRFQRRIDVQRVRLSQLGRNARQARQEAVRLGSLHRQTVDWLVLLSRAIHRPWNVPDQWRARDEYTVARGAMPFALQIATIQDDDHAAAARLRGVMTEHLVVKGWRHAAFEALVTEVAIERGALSSAFGLHTLDEDLPHASNHTRRMLLAALDDEGILTRVAGPRLEALVKAAQRDDTHGARPRVRPVMDNPLHAITRGADRLSDWQDVPWDEFLLGSLAGRRDPITPLSATVLTDVELRERHHERVQSHLVLPTRLASTLRYAEDTPVQIVPFADHGSATVDLSWRVDIAGPVPIKAIHLWDDSQLARTQAADPPPRRDPHTDSGV
;
A
#
# COMPACT_ATOMS: atom_id res chain seq x y z
N MET A 1 -98.10 21.49 -11.99
CA MET A 1 -98.68 21.72 -10.66
C MET A 1 -97.81 20.94 -9.68
N GLY A 2 -97.00 21.63 -8.86
CA GLY A 2 -96.33 21.08 -7.68
C GLY A 2 -95.04 20.28 -7.88
N ASP A 3 -93.95 20.93 -8.32
CA ASP A 3 -92.59 20.47 -8.01
C ASP A 3 -92.32 20.73 -6.52
N GLY A 4 -92.10 19.66 -5.75
CA GLY A 4 -91.60 19.73 -4.39
C GLY A 4 -90.20 19.10 -4.32
N PRO A 5 -89.12 19.87 -4.09
CA PRO A 5 -87.81 19.29 -3.91
C PRO A 5 -87.67 18.71 -2.50
N HIS A 6 -87.36 17.42 -2.44
CA HIS A 6 -86.91 16.72 -1.25
C HIS A 6 -85.55 17.28 -0.77
N PRO A 7 -85.35 17.54 0.54
CA PRO A 7 -84.06 17.95 1.07
C PRO A 7 -83.09 16.77 1.07
N ALA A 8 -82.12 16.80 0.16
CA ALA A 8 -80.97 15.90 0.18
C ALA A 8 -80.14 16.19 1.43
N GLN A 9 -79.98 15.16 2.27
CA GLN A 9 -79.12 15.14 3.45
C GLN A 9 -77.68 15.51 3.07
N THR A 10 -77.32 16.77 3.30
CA THR A 10 -75.92 17.20 3.39
C THR A 10 -75.34 16.70 4.70
N ALA A 11 -74.79 15.49 4.71
CA ALA A 11 -73.79 15.13 5.71
C ALA A 11 -72.67 16.21 5.66
N PRO A 12 -72.28 16.79 6.81
CA PRO A 12 -71.54 18.05 6.81
C PRO A 12 -70.16 17.83 6.21
N ALA A 13 -69.80 18.64 5.20
CA ALA A 13 -68.49 18.63 4.56
C ALA A 13 -67.32 18.71 5.58
N ALA A 14 -67.57 19.30 6.75
CA ALA A 14 -66.65 19.34 7.88
C ALA A 14 -66.23 17.94 8.40
N ALA A 15 -67.15 16.98 8.51
CA ALA A 15 -66.84 15.64 9.00
C ALA A 15 -65.97 14.83 8.01
N ARG A 16 -66.09 15.09 6.71
CA ARG A 16 -65.22 14.50 5.67
C ARG A 16 -63.83 15.14 5.65
N ALA A 17 -63.73 16.43 5.94
CA ALA A 17 -62.46 17.15 6.04
C ALA A 17 -61.65 16.70 7.27
N GLU A 18 -62.28 16.56 8.44
CA GLU A 18 -61.61 16.04 9.65
C GLU A 18 -61.12 14.61 9.48
N SER A 19 -61.92 13.73 8.88
CA SER A 19 -61.53 12.33 8.63
C SER A 19 -60.48 12.20 7.51
N ALA A 20 -60.41 13.15 6.56
CA ALA A 20 -59.29 13.23 5.61
C ALA A 20 -58.00 13.71 6.28
N LEU A 21 -58.07 14.74 7.13
CA LEU A 21 -56.94 15.27 7.89
C LEU A 21 -56.38 14.22 8.86
N HIS A 22 -57.24 13.53 9.61
CA HIS A 22 -56.82 12.47 10.53
C HIS A 22 -56.11 11.34 9.80
N ARG A 23 -56.58 10.93 8.61
CA ARG A 23 -55.92 9.93 7.76
C ARG A 23 -54.58 10.40 7.23
N ALA A 24 -54.47 11.66 6.80
CA ALA A 24 -53.20 12.24 6.35
C ALA A 24 -52.16 12.31 7.49
N VAL A 25 -52.58 12.70 8.69
CA VAL A 25 -51.72 12.74 9.88
C VAL A 25 -51.27 11.34 10.30
N THR A 26 -52.17 10.36 10.32
CA THR A 26 -51.80 8.96 10.64
C THR A 26 -50.92 8.32 9.57
N ALA A 27 -51.13 8.63 8.29
CA ALA A 27 -50.25 8.18 7.21
C ALA A 27 -48.85 8.80 7.33
N SER A 28 -48.77 10.11 7.59
CA SER A 28 -47.50 10.81 7.86
C SER A 28 -46.77 10.24 9.08
N ALA A 29 -47.48 9.92 10.16
CA ALA A 29 -46.90 9.31 11.35
C ALA A 29 -46.36 7.90 11.07
N ARG A 30 -47.10 7.07 10.30
CA ARG A 30 -46.63 5.74 9.89
C ARG A 30 -45.37 5.83 9.02
N MET A 31 -45.36 6.69 8.01
CA MET A 31 -44.17 6.88 7.17
C MET A 31 -42.94 7.31 7.97
N ARG A 32 -43.09 8.16 8.99
CA ARG A 32 -41.96 8.55 9.86
C ARG A 32 -41.47 7.40 10.73
N VAL A 33 -42.38 6.57 11.23
CA VAL A 33 -42.04 5.38 12.03
C VAL A 33 -41.35 4.33 11.16
N ASP A 34 -41.84 4.10 9.94
CA ASP A 34 -41.26 3.16 8.99
C ASP A 34 -39.87 3.63 8.53
N ALA A 35 -39.70 4.92 8.22
CA ALA A 35 -38.39 5.49 7.89
C ALA A 35 -37.39 5.40 9.08
N ALA A 36 -37.84 5.71 10.30
CA ALA A 36 -37.01 5.57 11.50
C ALA A 36 -36.64 4.10 11.78
N ARG A 37 -37.50 3.16 11.41
CA ARG A 37 -37.23 1.73 11.53
C ARG A 37 -36.20 1.26 10.50
N GLU A 38 -36.32 1.68 9.25
CA GLU A 38 -35.31 1.39 8.22
C GLU A 38 -33.94 1.97 8.60
N GLU A 39 -33.89 3.20 9.12
CA GLU A 39 -32.62 3.80 9.61
C GLU A 39 -32.02 3.00 10.77
N LEU A 40 -32.85 2.50 11.70
CA LEU A 40 -32.41 1.69 12.82
C LEU A 40 -31.90 0.32 12.36
N GLU A 41 -32.59 -0.32 11.40
CA GLU A 41 -32.19 -1.60 10.82
C GLU A 41 -30.88 -1.46 10.03
N ALA A 42 -30.71 -0.40 9.23
CA ALA A 42 -29.46 -0.10 8.54
C ALA A 42 -28.30 0.16 9.51
N ALA A 43 -28.54 0.91 10.59
CA ALA A 43 -27.54 1.15 11.63
C ALA A 43 -27.17 -0.14 12.40
N ALA A 44 -28.13 -1.03 12.64
CA ALA A 44 -27.89 -2.32 13.25
C ALA A 44 -27.06 -3.24 12.34
N ASP A 45 -27.35 -3.25 11.04
CA ASP A 45 -26.59 -4.02 10.05
C ASP A 45 -25.16 -3.51 9.89
N ASP A 46 -24.95 -2.19 9.92
CA ASP A 46 -23.62 -1.60 9.90
C ASP A 46 -22.84 -1.92 11.18
N ALA A 47 -23.49 -1.87 12.35
CA ALA A 47 -22.88 -2.27 13.62
C ALA A 47 -22.50 -3.76 13.63
N ASN A 48 -23.36 -4.63 13.08
CA ASN A 48 -23.08 -6.05 12.94
C ASN A 48 -21.91 -6.32 12.00
N ARG A 49 -21.86 -5.63 10.83
CA ARG A 49 -20.73 -5.74 9.89
C ARG A 49 -19.41 -5.29 10.52
N LEU A 50 -19.43 -4.24 11.34
CA LEU A 50 -18.25 -3.80 12.11
C LEU A 50 -17.84 -4.85 13.14
N ALA A 51 -18.78 -5.40 13.91
CA ALA A 51 -18.51 -6.43 14.90
C ALA A 51 -17.96 -7.72 14.28
N ASP A 52 -18.48 -8.12 13.13
CA ASP A 52 -17.97 -9.25 12.34
C ASP A 52 -16.56 -8.97 11.82
N GLY A 53 -16.30 -7.76 11.34
CA GLY A 53 -14.97 -7.31 10.95
C GLY A 53 -13.96 -7.38 12.09
N VAL A 54 -14.33 -6.93 13.29
CA VAL A 54 -13.48 -7.01 14.50
C VAL A 54 -13.21 -8.46 14.88
N ARG A 55 -14.23 -9.33 14.89
CA ARG A 55 -14.05 -10.75 15.19
C ARG A 55 -13.14 -11.46 14.19
N ALA A 56 -13.31 -11.17 12.90
CA ALA A 56 -12.45 -11.70 11.84
C ALA A 56 -11.01 -11.20 11.99
N PHE A 57 -10.83 -9.91 12.33
CA PHE A 57 -9.52 -9.35 12.62
C PHE A 57 -8.87 -10.01 13.83
N ASP A 58 -9.59 -10.22 14.92
CA ASP A 58 -9.06 -10.87 16.13
C ASP A 58 -8.64 -12.31 15.83
N ALA A 59 -9.45 -13.08 15.09
CA ALA A 59 -9.10 -14.43 14.67
C ALA A 59 -7.84 -14.47 13.78
N TRP A 60 -7.73 -13.53 12.84
CA TRP A 60 -6.53 -13.36 12.02
C TRP A 60 -5.32 -12.96 12.88
N ALA A 61 -5.49 -12.02 13.82
CA ALA A 61 -4.43 -11.55 14.71
C ALA A 61 -3.89 -12.67 15.59
N VAL A 62 -4.76 -13.52 16.13
CA VAL A 62 -4.36 -14.74 16.87
C VAL A 62 -3.53 -15.67 15.99
N THR A 63 -3.90 -15.81 14.71
CA THR A 63 -3.13 -16.62 13.75
C THR A 63 -1.75 -16.01 13.48
N GLN A 64 -1.66 -14.68 13.45
CA GLN A 64 -0.42 -13.94 13.21
C GLN A 64 0.41 -13.66 14.47
N ASP A 65 -0.06 -14.05 15.66
CA ASP A 65 0.59 -13.71 16.93
C ASP A 65 2.04 -14.23 17.03
N ARG A 66 2.31 -15.37 16.37
CA ARG A 66 3.65 -15.96 16.29
C ARG A 66 4.55 -15.31 15.23
N SER A 67 4.00 -14.51 14.33
CA SER A 67 4.78 -13.84 13.29
C SER A 67 5.80 -12.89 13.92
N PHE A 68 6.94 -12.73 13.25
CA PHE A 68 7.97 -11.80 13.70
C PHE A 68 7.45 -10.36 13.73
N VAL A 69 6.72 -9.97 12.68
CA VAL A 69 6.16 -8.62 12.53
C VAL A 69 5.22 -8.26 13.68
N TRP A 70 4.30 -9.17 14.03
CA TRP A 70 3.36 -8.94 15.13
C TRP A 70 4.07 -8.83 16.49
N ARG A 71 5.03 -9.71 16.76
CA ARG A 71 5.83 -9.65 17.99
C ARG A 71 6.65 -8.37 18.09
N LEU A 72 7.25 -7.92 16.98
CA LEU A 72 7.99 -6.67 16.93
C LEU A 72 7.08 -5.47 17.21
N LEU A 73 5.95 -5.35 16.51
CA LEU A 73 5.00 -4.25 16.72
C LEU A 73 4.42 -4.25 18.13
N THR A 74 4.07 -5.42 18.66
CA THR A 74 3.56 -5.58 20.03
C THR A 74 4.62 -5.18 21.06
N ARG A 75 5.88 -5.60 20.85
CA ARG A 75 6.99 -5.21 21.73
C ARG A 75 7.22 -3.70 21.69
N LEU A 76 7.26 -3.10 20.51
CA LEU A 76 7.41 -1.65 20.36
C LEU A 76 6.26 -0.87 21.02
N ALA A 77 5.03 -1.32 20.85
CA ALA A 77 3.86 -0.72 21.48
C ALA A 77 3.86 -0.88 23.01
N HIS A 78 4.39 -2.00 23.52
CA HIS A 78 4.57 -2.22 24.95
C HIS A 78 5.64 -1.28 25.53
N GLU A 79 6.83 -1.26 24.94
CA GLU A 79 7.94 -0.38 25.34
C GLU A 79 7.57 1.10 25.28
N ARG A 80 6.83 1.52 24.24
CA ARG A 80 6.33 2.90 24.12
C ARG A 80 5.41 3.26 25.29
N ARG A 81 4.44 2.40 25.60
CA ARG A 81 3.50 2.61 26.72
C ARG A 81 4.23 2.62 28.06
N GLU A 82 5.22 1.75 28.25
CA GLU A 82 6.05 1.71 29.45
C GLU A 82 6.86 3.02 29.60
N ALA A 83 7.48 3.51 28.53
CA ALA A 83 8.21 4.79 28.53
C ALA A 83 7.29 5.99 28.82
N GLU A 84 6.08 6.03 28.23
CA GLU A 84 5.06 7.04 28.49
C GLU A 84 4.61 7.02 29.96
N GLN A 85 4.31 5.83 30.50
CA GLN A 85 3.94 5.65 31.90
C GLN A 85 5.06 6.05 32.86
N HIS A 86 6.30 5.65 32.57
CA HIS A 86 7.46 6.03 33.38
C HIS A 86 7.69 7.55 33.35
N SER A 87 7.48 8.20 32.20
CA SER A 87 7.55 9.66 32.10
C SER A 87 6.46 10.35 32.93
N ALA A 88 5.24 9.83 32.90
CA ALA A 88 4.12 10.32 33.71
C ALA A 88 4.40 10.14 35.22
N GLN A 89 4.85 8.96 35.63
CA GLN A 89 5.24 8.67 37.02
C GLN A 89 6.35 9.58 37.52
N LEU A 90 7.39 9.83 36.71
CA LEU A 90 8.48 10.74 37.08
C LEU A 90 7.99 12.19 37.17
N SER A 91 7.09 12.60 36.29
CA SER A 91 6.50 13.95 36.33
C SER A 91 5.66 14.13 37.60
N ASP A 92 4.84 13.14 37.93
CA ASP A 92 4.04 13.09 39.16
C ASP A 92 4.92 13.12 40.43
N GLN A 93 6.02 12.37 40.45
CA GLN A 93 6.99 12.40 41.55
C GLN A 93 7.69 13.76 41.71
N ILE A 94 7.92 14.49 40.62
CA ILE A 94 8.48 15.84 40.66
C ILE A 94 7.45 16.81 41.24
N GLU A 95 6.18 16.70 40.84
CA GLU A 95 5.09 17.56 41.31
C GLU A 95 4.77 17.35 42.79
N HIS A 96 4.80 16.10 43.26
CA HIS A 96 4.53 15.74 44.66
C HIS A 96 5.77 15.83 45.57
N MET A 97 6.91 16.32 45.06
CA MET A 97 8.10 16.43 45.89
C MET A 97 7.90 17.54 46.94
N VAL A 98 7.90 17.14 48.22
CA VAL A 98 7.76 18.06 49.34
C VAL A 98 8.94 19.03 49.37
N VAL A 99 8.69 20.26 48.91
CA VAL A 99 9.62 21.37 49.06
C VAL A 99 9.76 21.69 50.56
N PRO A 100 10.98 21.81 51.11
CA PRO A 100 11.17 22.20 52.50
C PRO A 100 10.40 23.48 52.81
N ARG A 101 9.70 23.53 53.95
CA ARG A 101 8.86 24.69 54.31
C ARG A 101 9.71 25.96 54.34
N PRO A 102 9.33 27.02 53.60
CA PRO A 102 10.07 28.28 53.65
C PRO A 102 10.03 28.84 55.08
N GLY A 103 11.21 29.16 55.63
CA GLY A 103 11.35 29.78 56.94
C GLY A 103 11.87 28.88 58.08
N GLU A 104 12.13 27.59 57.88
CA GLU A 104 12.72 26.74 58.94
C GLU A 104 14.04 27.33 59.49
N LEU A 105 14.94 27.81 58.63
CA LEU A 105 16.17 28.48 59.04
C LEU A 105 15.92 29.76 59.85
N ILE A 106 14.89 30.51 59.49
CA ILE A 106 14.52 31.75 60.19
C ILE A 106 14.05 31.40 61.60
N THR A 107 13.26 30.32 61.76
CA THR A 107 12.84 29.87 63.09
C THR A 107 14.00 29.37 63.94
N LEU A 108 14.96 28.64 63.35
CA LEU A 108 16.16 28.15 64.02
C LEU A 108 17.04 29.33 64.50
N ARG A 109 17.27 30.31 63.62
CA ARG A 109 18.01 31.53 63.93
C ARG A 109 17.32 32.34 65.02
N ARG A 110 16.00 32.55 64.93
CA ARG A 110 15.22 33.29 65.93
C ARG A 110 15.26 32.63 67.29
N ARG A 111 15.16 31.30 67.35
CA ARG A 111 15.28 30.54 68.61
C ARG A 111 16.66 30.71 69.23
N PHE A 112 17.72 30.58 68.45
CA PHE A 112 19.10 30.79 68.91
C PHE A 112 19.32 32.20 69.48
N HIS A 113 18.95 33.25 68.73
CA HIS A 113 19.11 34.64 69.18
C HIS A 113 18.27 34.94 70.42
N ARG A 114 17.03 34.41 70.50
CA ARG A 114 16.18 34.55 71.68
C ARG A 114 16.79 33.87 72.90
N THR A 115 17.29 32.63 72.76
CA THR A 115 17.93 31.91 73.86
C THR A 115 19.17 32.66 74.35
N ILE A 116 20.06 33.10 73.45
CA ILE A 116 21.24 33.89 73.82
C ILE A 116 20.82 35.19 74.52
N LEU A 117 19.92 35.97 73.92
CA LEU A 117 19.50 37.25 74.49
C LEU A 117 18.90 37.09 75.89
N VAL A 118 18.03 36.10 76.09
CA VAL A 118 17.42 35.84 77.40
C VAL A 118 18.47 35.37 78.41
N THR A 119 19.35 34.46 78.05
CA THR A 119 20.41 33.96 78.95
C THR A 119 21.37 35.07 79.36
N TRP A 120 21.81 35.91 78.43
CA TRP A 120 22.70 37.02 78.72
C TRP A 120 22.01 38.12 79.52
N LEU A 121 20.73 38.41 79.26
CA LEU A 121 19.95 39.35 80.06
C LEU A 121 19.80 38.87 81.51
N ILE A 122 19.45 37.60 81.72
CA ILE A 122 19.35 37.00 83.06
C ILE A 122 20.72 36.99 83.75
N GLY A 123 21.79 36.61 83.04
CA GLY A 123 23.15 36.62 83.57
C GLY A 123 23.61 38.02 83.97
N LEU A 124 23.28 39.05 83.18
CA LEU A 124 23.59 40.45 83.48
C LEU A 124 22.82 40.93 84.73
N ILE A 125 21.52 40.63 84.83
CA ILE A 125 20.71 40.97 86.01
C ILE A 125 21.27 40.27 87.27
N ALA A 126 21.54 38.96 87.18
CA ALA A 126 22.13 38.21 88.29
C ALA A 126 23.51 38.74 88.69
N GLY A 127 24.36 39.07 87.71
CA GLY A 127 25.66 39.69 87.94
C GLY A 127 25.55 41.06 88.63
N ALA A 128 24.62 41.91 88.20
CA ALA A 128 24.37 43.20 88.82
C ALA A 128 23.90 43.07 90.29
N LEU A 129 23.04 42.09 90.59
CA LEU A 129 22.61 41.78 91.96
C LEU A 129 23.77 41.29 92.83
N ILE A 130 24.68 40.47 92.27
CA ILE A 130 25.87 40.01 92.99
C ILE A 130 26.81 41.18 93.30
N VAL A 131 27.06 42.07 92.33
CA VAL A 131 27.87 43.29 92.53
C VAL A 131 27.25 44.18 93.60
N LEU A 132 25.93 44.39 93.57
CA LEU A 132 25.22 45.12 94.62
C LEU A 132 25.38 44.46 95.98
N GLY A 133 25.37 43.12 96.03
CA GLY A 133 25.68 42.33 97.23
C GLY A 133 27.09 42.59 97.76
N PHE A 134 28.10 42.64 96.90
CA PHE A 134 29.47 42.99 97.28
C PHE A 134 29.55 44.40 97.90
N VAL A 135 28.89 45.38 97.28
CA VAL A 135 28.83 46.77 97.80
C VAL A 135 28.12 46.82 99.16
N ALA A 136 27.01 46.09 99.32
CA ALA A 136 26.26 46.03 100.57
C ALA A 136 27.06 45.40 101.70
N VAL A 137 27.75 44.27 101.44
CA VAL A 137 28.63 43.59 102.41
C VAL A 137 29.80 44.49 102.80
N GLY A 138 30.43 45.16 101.84
CA GLY A 138 31.51 46.12 102.11
C GLY A 138 31.06 47.32 102.92
N GLY A 139 29.88 47.87 102.62
CA GLY A 139 29.27 48.94 103.39
C GLY A 139 28.85 48.51 104.81
N ALA A 140 28.43 47.26 105.01
CA ALA A 140 28.12 46.71 106.32
C ALA A 140 29.38 46.51 107.18
N ALA A 141 30.45 45.95 106.60
CA ALA A 141 31.74 45.78 107.26
C ALA A 141 32.38 47.11 107.71
N GLN A 142 32.08 48.21 107.04
CA GLN A 142 32.52 49.55 107.46
C GLN A 142 31.70 50.12 108.62
N ARG A 143 30.45 49.69 108.80
CA ARG A 143 29.55 50.20 109.85
C ARG A 143 29.63 49.40 111.15
N ASP A 144 29.93 48.10 111.06
CA ASP A 144 29.97 47.18 112.20
C ASP A 144 31.33 46.47 112.27
N PRO A 145 32.18 46.77 113.27
CA PRO A 145 33.52 46.21 113.39
C PRO A 145 33.54 44.72 113.79
N ASP A 146 32.44 44.18 114.31
CA ASP A 146 32.33 42.76 114.67
C ASP A 146 31.82 41.89 113.51
N PHE A 147 31.45 42.50 112.38
CA PHE A 147 31.00 41.78 111.19
C PHE A 147 32.19 41.13 110.48
N ALA A 148 32.14 39.81 110.28
CA ALA A 148 33.15 39.05 109.54
C ALA A 148 32.76 38.89 108.05
N PRO A 149 33.28 39.72 107.13
CA PRO A 149 32.80 39.77 105.74
C PRO A 149 33.29 38.59 104.88
N ASP A 150 34.33 37.88 105.30
CA ASP A 150 35.01 36.85 104.50
C ASP A 150 34.08 35.73 104.04
N GLY A 151 33.17 35.29 104.94
CA GLY A 151 32.17 34.28 104.61
C GLY A 151 31.19 34.74 103.52
N ALA A 152 30.74 35.99 103.61
CA ALA A 152 29.81 36.59 102.66
C ALA A 152 30.46 36.83 101.29
N TYR A 153 31.70 37.34 101.25
CA TYR A 153 32.44 37.50 100.00
C TYR A 153 32.73 36.17 99.30
N ARG A 154 33.09 35.13 100.06
CA ARG A 154 33.29 33.78 99.51
C ARG A 154 31.99 33.22 98.92
N PHE A 155 30.85 33.43 99.59
CA PHE A 155 29.56 33.02 99.05
C PHE A 155 29.22 33.77 97.75
N LEU A 156 29.38 35.10 97.73
CA LEU A 156 29.12 35.93 96.54
C LEU A 156 30.04 35.58 95.36
N SER A 157 31.32 35.27 95.60
CA SER A 157 32.26 34.87 94.54
C SER A 157 31.92 33.49 93.94
N TRP A 158 31.50 32.52 94.76
CA TRP A 158 30.98 31.24 94.27
C TRP A 158 29.69 31.42 93.46
N MET A 159 28.80 32.31 93.89
CA MET A 159 27.60 32.64 93.11
C MET A 159 27.93 33.28 91.77
N ALA A 160 28.91 34.21 91.73
CA ALA A 160 29.39 34.79 90.48
C ALA A 160 29.96 33.71 89.53
N ALA A 161 30.80 32.82 90.06
CA ALA A 161 31.38 31.72 89.28
C ALA A 161 30.30 30.79 88.71
N ILE A 162 29.27 30.45 89.49
CA ILE A 162 28.14 29.62 89.07
C ILE A 162 27.32 30.31 87.97
N VAL A 163 27.01 31.60 88.11
CA VAL A 163 26.26 32.36 87.08
C VAL A 163 27.05 32.39 85.77
N VAL A 164 28.35 32.67 85.82
CA VAL A 164 29.22 32.66 84.64
C VAL A 164 29.26 31.27 83.99
N ALA A 165 29.43 30.20 84.79
CA ALA A 165 29.44 28.83 84.30
C ALA A 165 28.11 28.47 83.61
N ILE A 166 26.96 28.84 84.18
CA ILE A 166 25.64 28.60 83.59
C ILE A 166 25.50 29.34 82.25
N VAL A 167 25.86 30.63 82.19
CA VAL A 167 25.77 31.43 80.95
C VAL A 167 26.64 30.81 79.84
N VAL A 168 27.85 30.38 80.17
CA VAL A 168 28.76 29.71 79.23
C VAL A 168 28.17 28.39 78.75
N VAL A 169 27.73 27.51 79.66
CA VAL A 169 27.16 26.20 79.31
C VAL A 169 25.91 26.36 78.43
N VAL A 170 25.01 27.29 78.76
CA VAL A 170 23.80 27.54 77.96
C VAL A 170 24.15 28.11 76.59
N THR A 171 25.16 28.99 76.49
CA THR A 171 25.62 29.55 75.22
C THR A 171 26.21 28.45 74.32
N ILE A 172 27.05 27.58 74.88
CA ILE A 172 27.61 26.43 74.15
C ILE A 172 26.50 25.48 73.71
N GLY A 173 25.55 25.16 74.60
CA GLY A 173 24.40 24.30 74.28
C GLY A 173 23.52 24.89 73.16
N ALA A 174 23.27 26.20 73.18
CA ALA A 174 22.54 26.90 72.13
C ALA A 174 23.30 26.86 70.79
N LEU A 175 24.62 27.04 70.81
CA LEU A 175 25.48 26.98 69.61
C LEU A 175 25.49 25.58 68.99
N VAL A 176 25.65 24.54 69.82
CA VAL A 176 25.59 23.13 69.38
C VAL A 176 24.22 22.82 68.79
N SER A 177 23.13 23.19 69.48
CA SER A 177 21.77 22.98 68.97
C SER A 177 21.52 23.68 67.63
N TYR A 178 22.07 24.88 67.45
CA TYR A 178 21.97 25.63 66.20
C TYR A 178 22.75 24.95 65.07
N HIS A 179 24.02 24.60 65.29
CA HIS A 179 24.84 23.95 64.26
C HIS A 179 24.33 22.55 63.88
N VAL A 180 23.86 21.77 64.84
CA VAL A 180 23.22 20.47 64.57
C VAL A 180 21.94 20.66 63.75
N GLY A 181 21.11 21.65 64.09
CA GLY A 181 19.91 22.00 63.33
C GLY A 181 20.22 22.45 61.90
N TRP A 182 21.20 23.34 61.75
CA TRP A 182 21.69 23.83 60.45
C TRP A 182 22.24 22.69 59.59
N SER A 183 23.11 21.85 60.14
CA SER A 183 23.72 20.72 59.41
C SER A 183 22.66 19.72 58.93
N ARG A 184 21.67 19.39 59.78
CA ARG A 184 20.54 18.54 59.38
C ARG A 184 19.72 19.18 58.26
N PHE A 185 19.44 20.47 58.35
CA PHE A 185 18.72 21.21 57.32
C PHE A 185 19.48 21.23 55.99
N GLN A 186 20.78 21.55 56.04
CA GLN A 186 21.64 21.59 54.85
C GLN A 186 21.72 20.22 54.18
N ARG A 187 21.93 19.14 54.95
CA ARG A 187 21.92 17.77 54.43
C ARG A 187 20.59 17.41 53.76
N ARG A 188 19.46 17.85 54.33
CA ARG A 188 18.14 17.66 53.69
C ARG A 188 18.06 18.39 52.35
N ILE A 189 18.51 19.64 52.28
CA ILE A 189 18.55 20.40 51.02
C ILE A 189 19.43 19.69 49.99
N ASP A 190 20.63 19.28 50.37
CA ASP A 190 21.58 18.64 49.44
C ASP A 190 21.00 17.34 48.88
N VAL A 191 20.40 16.50 49.73
CA VAL A 191 19.72 15.27 49.31
C VAL A 191 18.56 15.57 48.36
N GLN A 192 17.72 16.56 48.67
CA GLN A 192 16.60 16.94 47.81
C GLN A 192 17.08 17.51 46.46
N ARG A 193 18.13 18.31 46.45
CA ARG A 193 18.73 18.86 45.22
C ARG A 193 19.28 17.76 44.33
N VAL A 194 20.02 16.80 44.90
CA VAL A 194 20.51 15.63 44.15
C VAL A 194 19.35 14.82 43.61
N ARG A 195 18.33 14.54 44.42
CA ARG A 195 17.12 13.80 44.01
C ARG A 195 16.38 14.51 42.87
N LEU A 196 16.16 15.81 42.95
CA LEU A 196 15.55 16.62 41.88
C LEU A 196 16.37 16.58 40.60
N SER A 197 17.70 16.72 40.70
CA SER A 197 18.59 16.68 39.54
C SER A 197 18.57 15.31 38.85
N GLN A 198 18.44 14.23 39.63
CA GLN A 198 18.34 12.87 39.11
C GLN A 198 16.98 12.62 38.46
N LEU A 199 15.88 12.96 39.14
CA LEU A 199 14.53 12.85 38.58
C LEU A 199 14.38 13.68 37.31
N GLY A 200 14.90 14.92 37.28
CA GLY A 200 14.87 15.76 36.09
C GLY A 200 15.69 15.22 34.92
N ARG A 201 16.81 14.53 35.18
CA ARG A 201 17.56 13.82 34.12
C ARG A 201 16.78 12.60 33.62
N ASN A 202 16.28 11.78 34.53
CA ASN A 202 15.51 10.57 34.21
C ASN A 202 14.23 10.92 33.43
N ALA A 203 13.51 11.97 33.83
CA ALA A 203 12.29 12.41 33.16
C ALA A 203 12.57 12.90 31.74
N ARG A 204 13.66 13.65 31.53
CA ARG A 204 14.10 14.06 30.19
C ARG A 204 14.47 12.87 29.32
N GLN A 205 15.24 11.92 29.86
CA GLN A 205 15.60 10.69 29.15
C GLN A 205 14.37 9.85 28.79
N ALA A 206 13.44 9.67 29.72
CA ALA A 206 12.18 8.95 29.47
C ALA A 206 11.34 9.62 28.38
N ARG A 207 11.25 10.96 28.38
CA ARG A 207 10.56 11.71 27.30
C ARG A 207 11.24 11.54 25.95
N GLN A 208 12.57 11.62 25.91
CA GLN A 208 13.34 11.42 24.67
C GLN A 208 13.15 10.00 24.13
N GLU A 209 13.18 9.00 25.01
CA GLU A 209 12.98 7.61 24.61
C GLU A 209 11.55 7.35 24.16
N ALA A 210 10.53 7.92 24.82
CA ALA A 210 9.15 7.85 24.37
C ALA A 210 8.96 8.43 22.95
N VAL A 211 9.57 9.60 22.68
CA VAL A 211 9.56 10.21 21.34
C VAL A 211 10.30 9.34 20.32
N ARG A 212 11.48 8.82 20.68
CA ARG A 212 12.27 7.93 19.83
C ARG A 212 11.51 6.64 19.49
N LEU A 213 10.92 5.97 20.48
CA LEU A 213 10.13 4.76 20.31
C LEU A 213 8.86 5.03 19.50
N GLY A 214 8.19 6.17 19.73
CA GLY A 214 7.05 6.58 18.91
C GLY A 214 7.42 6.80 17.45
N SER A 215 8.55 7.44 17.20
CA SER A 215 9.14 7.63 15.86
C SER A 215 9.49 6.30 15.21
N LEU A 216 10.21 5.41 15.91
CA LEU A 216 10.61 4.10 15.41
C LEU A 216 9.41 3.22 15.10
N HIS A 217 8.38 3.23 15.95
CA HIS A 217 7.13 2.51 15.71
C HIS A 217 6.46 2.96 14.40
N ARG A 218 6.33 4.27 14.19
CA ARG A 218 5.77 4.83 12.95
C ARG A 218 6.57 4.39 11.72
N GLN A 219 7.90 4.57 11.75
CA GLN A 219 8.78 4.17 10.65
C GLN A 219 8.69 2.67 10.36
N THR A 220 8.59 1.84 11.40
CA THR A 220 8.47 0.38 11.26
C THR A 220 7.17 0.03 10.53
N VAL A 221 6.05 0.65 10.91
CA VAL A 221 4.77 0.46 10.24
C VAL A 221 4.84 0.91 8.77
N ASP A 222 5.40 2.09 8.50
CA ASP A 222 5.54 2.61 7.14
C ASP A 222 6.35 1.64 6.26
N TRP A 223 7.48 1.14 6.77
CA TRP A 223 8.31 0.14 6.08
C TRP A 223 7.58 -1.18 5.86
N LEU A 224 6.84 -1.67 6.85
CA LEU A 224 6.08 -2.91 6.72
C LEU A 224 4.98 -2.80 5.66
N VAL A 225 4.26 -1.68 5.62
CA VAL A 225 3.24 -1.41 4.60
C VAL A 225 3.87 -1.34 3.22
N LEU A 226 4.96 -0.59 3.09
CA LEU A 226 5.70 -0.43 1.83
C LEU A 226 6.22 -1.78 1.32
N LEU A 227 6.88 -2.55 2.18
CA LEU A 227 7.39 -3.88 1.83
C LEU A 227 6.25 -4.85 1.50
N SER A 228 5.16 -4.85 2.27
CA SER A 228 4.01 -5.71 2.01
C SER A 228 3.40 -5.42 0.63
N ARG A 229 3.14 -4.14 0.33
CA ARG A 229 2.61 -3.72 -0.96
C ARG A 229 3.56 -4.06 -2.10
N ALA A 230 4.85 -3.74 -1.97
CA ALA A 230 5.86 -4.04 -2.98
C ALA A 230 6.04 -5.55 -3.23
N ILE A 231 5.92 -6.39 -2.19
CA ILE A 231 6.06 -7.85 -2.32
C ILE A 231 4.84 -8.48 -3.00
N HIS A 232 3.63 -8.02 -2.67
CA HIS A 232 2.39 -8.62 -3.16
C HIS A 232 1.91 -8.03 -4.49
N ARG A 233 2.19 -6.76 -4.76
CA ARG A 233 1.83 -6.05 -5.99
C ARG A 233 3.02 -5.23 -6.50
N PRO A 234 4.10 -5.88 -6.97
CA PRO A 234 5.28 -5.19 -7.48
C PRO A 234 5.03 -4.42 -8.78
N TRP A 235 4.00 -4.79 -9.53
CA TRP A 235 3.58 -4.15 -10.77
C TRP A 235 2.10 -4.49 -11.05
N ASN A 236 1.50 -3.81 -12.02
CA ASN A 236 0.12 -4.03 -12.45
C ASN A 236 0.12 -4.43 -13.93
N VAL A 237 -0.69 -5.42 -14.29
CA VAL A 237 -0.87 -5.84 -15.69
C VAL A 237 -2.30 -5.44 -16.08
N PRO A 238 -2.48 -4.38 -16.88
CA PRO A 238 -3.80 -3.93 -17.30
C PRO A 238 -4.60 -5.05 -17.95
N ASP A 239 -5.90 -5.14 -17.65
CA ASP A 239 -6.76 -6.16 -18.25
C ASP A 239 -6.89 -5.98 -19.77
N GLN A 240 -6.71 -4.77 -20.30
CA GLN A 240 -6.60 -4.51 -21.75
C GLN A 240 -5.45 -5.28 -22.42
N TRP A 241 -4.34 -5.57 -21.71
CA TRP A 241 -3.26 -6.40 -22.26
C TRP A 241 -3.62 -7.89 -22.27
N ARG A 242 -4.65 -8.28 -21.52
CA ARG A 242 -5.23 -9.63 -21.55
C ARG A 242 -6.38 -9.72 -22.55
N ALA A 243 -7.11 -8.63 -22.76
CA ALA A 243 -8.20 -8.52 -23.71
C ALA A 243 -7.65 -8.64 -25.13
N ARG A 244 -8.19 -9.59 -25.90
CA ARG A 244 -7.73 -9.87 -27.27
C ARG A 244 -8.37 -8.94 -28.32
N ASP A 245 -9.16 -7.97 -27.87
CA ASP A 245 -10.05 -7.18 -28.72
C ASP A 245 -9.30 -6.18 -29.62
N GLU A 246 -8.12 -5.70 -29.21
CA GLU A 246 -7.32 -4.74 -30.00
C GLU A 246 -6.81 -5.29 -31.34
N TYR A 247 -6.71 -6.61 -31.48
CA TYR A 247 -6.31 -7.22 -32.75
C TYR A 247 -7.37 -7.05 -33.87
N THR A 248 -8.61 -6.73 -33.51
CA THR A 248 -9.68 -6.44 -34.48
C THR A 248 -9.47 -5.10 -35.20
N VAL A 249 -8.87 -4.11 -34.52
CA VAL A 249 -8.60 -2.78 -35.10
C VAL A 249 -7.41 -2.84 -36.07
N ALA A 250 -6.41 -3.68 -35.77
CA ALA A 250 -5.27 -3.90 -36.66
C ALA A 250 -5.63 -4.67 -37.95
N ARG A 251 -6.80 -5.32 -38.00
CA ARG A 251 -7.34 -6.08 -39.15
C ARG A 251 -7.43 -5.25 -40.43
N GLY A 252 -7.82 -3.97 -40.32
CA GLY A 252 -7.99 -3.07 -41.46
C GLY A 252 -6.67 -2.56 -42.05
N ALA A 253 -5.57 -2.64 -41.29
CA ALA A 253 -4.27 -2.11 -41.67
C ALA A 253 -3.29 -3.19 -42.19
N MET A 254 -3.64 -4.47 -42.06
CA MET A 254 -2.77 -5.59 -42.45
C MET A 254 -3.00 -6.02 -43.91
N PRO A 255 -1.94 -6.39 -44.66
CA PRO A 255 -2.09 -6.94 -46.00
C PRO A 255 -2.91 -8.23 -45.99
N PHE A 256 -3.74 -8.45 -47.02
CA PHE A 256 -4.57 -9.66 -47.17
C PHE A 256 -3.76 -10.98 -47.10
N ALA A 257 -2.49 -10.95 -47.50
CA ALA A 257 -1.61 -12.11 -47.51
C ALA A 257 -0.97 -12.44 -46.14
N LEU A 258 -1.17 -11.60 -45.12
CA LEU A 258 -0.60 -11.81 -43.78
C LEU A 258 -1.63 -12.47 -42.87
N GLN A 259 -1.30 -13.63 -42.30
CA GLN A 259 -2.11 -14.26 -41.25
C GLN A 259 -1.35 -14.20 -39.93
N ILE A 260 -2.07 -13.87 -38.85
CA ILE A 260 -1.55 -13.83 -37.48
C ILE A 260 -2.44 -14.72 -36.62
N ALA A 261 -1.84 -15.45 -35.69
CA ALA A 261 -2.58 -16.19 -34.68
C ALA A 261 -2.05 -15.89 -33.28
N THR A 262 -2.92 -16.09 -32.30
CA THR A 262 -2.61 -15.94 -30.87
C THR A 262 -2.70 -17.29 -30.19
N ILE A 263 -1.93 -17.48 -29.12
CA ILE A 263 -1.96 -18.71 -28.32
C ILE A 263 -3.33 -18.82 -27.64
N GLN A 264 -3.90 -20.02 -27.63
CA GLN A 264 -5.09 -20.32 -26.86
C GLN A 264 -4.71 -20.86 -25.47
N ASP A 265 -5.34 -20.32 -24.42
CA ASP A 265 -5.06 -20.70 -23.04
C ASP A 265 -5.77 -21.99 -22.59
N ASP A 266 -6.69 -22.51 -23.42
CA ASP A 266 -7.50 -23.71 -23.13
C ASP A 266 -6.75 -25.02 -23.40
N ASP A 267 -5.62 -25.00 -24.12
CA ASP A 267 -4.73 -26.16 -24.22
C ASP A 267 -3.93 -26.29 -22.92
N HIS A 268 -4.50 -26.99 -21.94
CA HIS A 268 -3.99 -27.04 -20.58
C HIS A 268 -2.56 -27.59 -20.49
N ALA A 269 -2.16 -28.50 -21.38
CA ALA A 269 -0.83 -29.12 -21.33
C ALA A 269 0.26 -28.19 -21.91
N ALA A 270 0.01 -27.59 -23.08
CA ALA A 270 0.94 -26.65 -23.68
C ALA A 270 1.01 -25.33 -22.87
N ALA A 271 -0.14 -24.83 -22.41
CA ALA A 271 -0.21 -23.66 -21.55
C ALA A 271 0.48 -23.89 -20.20
N ALA A 272 0.38 -25.10 -19.61
CA ALA A 272 1.10 -25.42 -18.38
C ALA A 272 2.63 -25.43 -18.58
N ARG A 273 3.12 -25.94 -19.71
CA ARG A 273 4.56 -25.89 -20.05
C ARG A 273 5.06 -24.45 -20.19
N LEU A 274 4.36 -23.64 -20.99
CA LEU A 274 4.67 -22.22 -21.14
C LEU A 274 4.62 -21.47 -19.81
N ARG A 275 3.63 -21.73 -18.96
CA ARG A 275 3.56 -21.16 -17.60
C ARG A 275 4.74 -21.63 -16.75
N GLY A 276 5.15 -22.89 -16.86
CA GLY A 276 6.33 -23.43 -16.18
C GLY A 276 7.60 -22.67 -16.54
N VAL A 277 7.87 -22.49 -17.84
CA VAL A 277 9.02 -21.74 -18.34
C VAL A 277 8.98 -20.26 -17.96
N MET A 278 7.82 -19.62 -18.13
CA MET A 278 7.62 -18.24 -17.66
C MET A 278 7.88 -18.11 -16.15
N THR A 279 7.45 -19.10 -15.35
CA THR A 279 7.67 -19.13 -13.90
C THR A 279 9.15 -19.33 -13.59
N GLU A 280 9.87 -20.17 -14.32
CA GLU A 280 11.32 -20.35 -14.17
C GLU A 280 12.09 -19.04 -14.40
N HIS A 281 11.75 -18.31 -15.47
CA HIS A 281 12.38 -17.01 -15.75
C HIS A 281 11.90 -15.88 -14.82
N LEU A 282 10.68 -15.96 -14.29
CA LEU A 282 10.16 -14.97 -13.34
C LEU A 282 10.73 -15.17 -11.93
N VAL A 283 10.78 -16.43 -11.45
CA VAL A 283 11.14 -16.78 -10.06
C VAL A 283 12.65 -16.96 -9.94
N VAL A 284 13.41 -16.01 -10.47
CA VAL A 284 14.87 -15.95 -10.30
C VAL A 284 15.20 -15.27 -8.98
N LYS A 285 16.25 -15.74 -8.30
CA LYS A 285 16.72 -15.09 -7.06
C LYS A 285 16.94 -13.59 -7.27
N GLY A 286 16.24 -12.77 -6.48
CA GLY A 286 16.35 -11.31 -6.54
C GLY A 286 15.33 -10.59 -7.43
N TRP A 287 14.40 -11.30 -8.10
CA TRP A 287 13.41 -10.68 -8.98
C TRP A 287 12.58 -9.59 -8.30
N ARG A 288 12.19 -9.80 -7.02
CA ARG A 288 11.42 -8.81 -6.24
C ARG A 288 12.21 -7.55 -5.94
N HIS A 289 13.51 -7.70 -5.65
CA HIS A 289 14.40 -6.57 -5.42
C HIS A 289 14.55 -5.75 -6.71
N ALA A 290 14.77 -6.42 -7.84
CA ALA A 290 14.86 -5.76 -9.13
C ALA A 290 13.55 -5.07 -9.55
N ALA A 291 12.39 -5.65 -9.21
CA ALA A 291 11.09 -5.02 -9.43
C ALA A 291 10.90 -3.78 -8.55
N PHE A 292 11.32 -3.85 -7.29
CA PHE A 292 11.28 -2.72 -6.36
C PHE A 292 12.21 -1.58 -6.78
N GLU A 293 13.43 -1.88 -7.24
CA GLU A 293 14.33 -0.86 -7.77
C GLU A 293 13.77 -0.21 -9.05
N ALA A 294 13.17 -0.99 -9.94
CA ALA A 294 12.49 -0.47 -11.12
C ALA A 294 11.34 0.48 -10.72
N LEU A 295 10.55 0.10 -9.71
CA LEU A 295 9.51 0.98 -9.17
C LEU A 295 10.08 2.29 -8.63
N VAL A 296 11.12 2.24 -7.80
CA VAL A 296 11.78 3.45 -7.27
C VAL A 296 12.28 4.34 -8.40
N THR A 297 12.84 3.75 -9.46
CA THR A 297 13.32 4.46 -10.64
C THR A 297 12.20 5.12 -11.42
N GLU A 298 11.09 4.42 -11.69
CA GLU A 298 9.93 4.98 -12.38
C GLU A 298 9.29 6.13 -11.59
N VAL A 299 9.23 6.01 -10.25
CA VAL A 299 8.75 7.09 -9.39
C VAL A 299 9.67 8.31 -9.43
N ALA A 300 10.99 8.11 -9.49
CA ALA A 300 11.94 9.20 -9.65
C ALA A 300 11.72 9.94 -10.99
N ILE A 301 11.55 9.19 -12.08
CA ILE A 301 11.31 9.72 -13.43
C ILE A 301 10.01 10.52 -13.47
N GLU A 302 8.91 9.97 -12.96
CA GLU A 302 7.59 10.63 -12.93
C GLU A 302 7.63 11.98 -12.21
N ARG A 303 8.47 12.09 -11.19
CA ARG A 303 8.60 13.27 -10.35
C ARG A 303 9.66 14.26 -10.86
N GLY A 304 10.34 13.95 -11.96
CA GLY A 304 11.44 14.76 -12.49
C GLY A 304 12.64 14.84 -11.53
N ALA A 305 12.75 13.89 -10.60
CA ALA A 305 13.87 13.82 -9.68
C ALA A 305 15.05 13.11 -10.35
N LEU A 306 16.26 13.69 -10.23
CA LEU A 306 17.49 12.97 -10.57
C LEU A 306 17.59 11.72 -9.67
N SER A 307 18.10 10.61 -10.19
CA SER A 307 18.25 9.34 -9.46
C SER A 307 19.08 9.45 -8.17
N SER A 308 19.88 10.51 -8.03
CA SER A 308 20.60 10.84 -6.79
C SER A 308 19.72 11.46 -5.69
N ALA A 309 18.62 12.13 -6.08
CA ALA A 309 17.69 12.78 -5.15
C ALA A 309 16.54 11.85 -4.72
N PHE A 310 16.25 10.82 -5.50
CA PHE A 310 15.24 9.81 -5.18
C PHE A 310 15.78 8.41 -5.51
N GLY A 311 16.18 7.69 -4.47
CA GLY A 311 16.76 6.35 -4.57
C GLY A 311 16.61 5.55 -3.28
N LEU A 312 17.06 4.29 -3.29
CA LEU A 312 16.91 3.39 -2.14
C LEU A 312 17.49 3.98 -0.85
N HIS A 313 18.68 4.57 -0.93
CA HIS A 313 19.34 5.21 0.21
C HIS A 313 18.52 6.37 0.79
N THR A 314 17.89 7.18 -0.07
CA THR A 314 17.08 8.31 0.39
C THR A 314 15.80 7.87 1.12
N LEU A 315 15.29 6.67 0.84
CA LEU A 315 14.16 6.09 1.60
C LEU A 315 14.56 5.77 3.05
N ASP A 316 15.79 5.30 3.26
CA ASP A 316 16.35 5.03 4.59
C ASP A 316 16.65 6.32 5.36
N GLU A 317 17.07 7.38 4.65
CA GLU A 317 17.34 8.69 5.24
C GLU A 317 16.06 9.48 5.58
N ASP A 318 14.87 9.00 5.17
CA ASP A 318 13.59 9.62 5.54
C ASP A 318 13.31 9.45 7.03
N LEU A 319 13.82 10.37 7.85
CA LEU A 319 13.66 10.33 9.29
C LEU A 319 12.45 11.16 9.72
N PRO A 320 11.66 10.76 10.74
CA PRO A 320 10.48 11.51 11.17
C PRO A 320 10.74 12.94 11.64
N HIS A 321 11.97 13.25 12.06
CA HIS A 321 12.40 14.59 12.48
C HIS A 321 13.08 15.39 11.36
N ALA A 322 13.40 14.74 10.24
CA ALA A 322 14.05 15.33 9.07
C ALA A 322 13.54 14.60 7.80
N SER A 323 12.23 14.69 7.54
CA SER A 323 11.59 13.90 6.49
C SER A 323 11.89 14.52 5.14
N ASN A 324 12.36 13.70 4.20
CA ASN A 324 12.46 14.04 2.78
C ASN A 324 11.22 13.61 1.99
N HIS A 325 10.20 13.05 2.69
CA HIS A 325 8.92 12.59 2.16
C HIS A 325 8.99 11.45 1.13
N THR A 326 10.17 10.88 0.89
CA THR A 326 10.38 9.87 -0.16
C THR A 326 9.56 8.60 0.06
N ARG A 327 9.47 8.08 1.31
CA ARG A 327 8.67 6.89 1.61
C ARG A 327 7.19 7.11 1.39
N ARG A 328 6.67 8.28 1.75
CA ARG A 328 5.26 8.63 1.52
C ARG A 328 4.96 8.74 0.03
N MET A 329 5.87 9.34 -0.73
CA MET A 329 5.75 9.43 -2.19
C MET A 329 5.75 8.04 -2.83
N LEU A 330 6.63 7.15 -2.40
CA LEU A 330 6.67 5.77 -2.91
C LEU A 330 5.42 4.98 -2.52
N LEU A 331 4.91 5.15 -1.30
CA LEU A 331 3.63 4.56 -0.88
C LEU A 331 2.45 5.03 -1.73
N ALA A 332 2.40 6.31 -2.08
CA ALA A 332 1.37 6.85 -2.97
C ALA A 332 1.52 6.32 -4.40
N ALA A 333 2.75 6.15 -4.89
CA ALA A 333 3.01 5.57 -6.20
C ALA A 333 2.65 4.08 -6.29
N LEU A 334 2.73 3.34 -5.18
CA LEU A 334 2.25 1.96 -5.10
C LEU A 334 0.73 1.84 -5.24
N ASP A 335 -0.02 2.93 -5.08
CA ASP A 335 -1.46 2.99 -5.34
C ASP A 335 -1.79 3.49 -6.76
N ASP A 336 -0.78 3.91 -7.54
CA ASP A 336 -0.93 4.40 -8.91
C ASP A 336 -0.71 3.26 -9.92
N GLU A 337 -1.81 2.80 -10.51
CA GLU A 337 -1.79 1.74 -11.52
C GLU A 337 -0.97 2.10 -12.77
N GLY A 338 -0.87 3.38 -13.12
CA GLY A 338 -0.10 3.85 -14.28
C GLY A 338 1.40 3.65 -14.08
N ILE A 339 1.93 3.98 -12.90
CA ILE A 339 3.33 3.74 -12.53
C ILE A 339 3.60 2.23 -12.52
N LEU A 340 2.74 1.47 -11.85
CA LEU A 340 2.88 0.01 -11.77
C LEU A 340 2.85 -0.68 -13.14
N THR A 341 2.09 -0.13 -14.10
CA THR A 341 2.05 -0.63 -15.49
C THR A 341 3.36 -0.34 -16.23
N ARG A 342 3.96 0.83 -16.03
CA ARG A 342 5.28 1.18 -16.62
C ARG A 342 6.39 0.25 -16.10
N VAL A 343 6.32 -0.14 -14.84
CA VAL A 343 7.23 -1.16 -14.26
C VAL A 343 7.00 -2.54 -14.87
N ALA A 344 5.75 -2.93 -15.13
CA ALA A 344 5.41 -4.24 -15.69
C ALA A 344 5.95 -4.44 -17.12
N GLY A 345 5.82 -3.42 -17.97
CA GLY A 345 6.06 -3.51 -19.41
C GLY A 345 7.43 -4.12 -19.78
N PRO A 346 8.56 -3.50 -19.37
CA PRO A 346 9.90 -4.01 -19.70
C PRO A 346 10.15 -5.43 -19.17
N ARG A 347 9.56 -5.77 -18.02
CA ARG A 347 9.71 -7.12 -17.43
C ARG A 347 8.91 -8.17 -18.19
N LEU A 348 7.67 -7.87 -18.53
CA LEU A 348 6.86 -8.76 -19.34
C LEU A 348 7.48 -8.95 -20.73
N GLU A 349 7.98 -7.90 -21.36
CA GLU A 349 8.68 -8.00 -22.65
C GLU A 349 9.90 -8.93 -22.56
N ALA A 350 10.72 -8.80 -21.52
CA ALA A 350 11.86 -9.66 -21.30
C ALA A 350 11.46 -11.14 -21.07
N LEU A 351 10.40 -11.37 -20.28
CA LEU A 351 9.87 -12.72 -20.01
C LEU A 351 9.30 -13.36 -21.28
N VAL A 352 8.53 -12.59 -22.07
CA VAL A 352 7.98 -13.03 -23.35
C VAL A 352 9.11 -13.40 -24.31
N LYS A 353 10.14 -12.56 -24.44
CA LYS A 353 11.31 -12.84 -25.28
C LYS A 353 12.07 -14.09 -24.82
N ALA A 354 12.21 -14.31 -23.51
CA ALA A 354 12.89 -15.48 -22.96
C ALA A 354 12.10 -16.76 -23.25
N ALA A 355 10.82 -16.80 -22.88
CA ALA A 355 9.98 -17.97 -23.13
C ALA A 355 9.79 -18.27 -24.62
N GLN A 356 9.75 -17.22 -25.46
CA GLN A 356 9.64 -17.41 -26.91
C GLN A 356 10.87 -18.11 -27.49
N ARG A 357 12.07 -17.77 -27.02
CA ARG A 357 13.33 -18.38 -27.45
C ARG A 357 13.47 -19.82 -26.98
N ASP A 358 13.08 -20.10 -25.74
CA ASP A 358 13.45 -21.36 -25.08
C ASP A 358 12.42 -22.48 -25.29
N ASP A 359 11.12 -22.17 -25.48
CA ASP A 359 10.08 -23.23 -25.42
C ASP A 359 8.91 -23.12 -26.44
N THR A 360 8.84 -22.09 -27.29
CA THR A 360 7.80 -22.06 -28.36
C THR A 360 7.89 -23.32 -29.25
N HIS A 361 9.11 -23.78 -29.51
CA HIS A 361 9.38 -24.95 -30.33
C HIS A 361 9.03 -26.29 -29.64
N GLY A 362 8.98 -26.32 -28.30
CA GLY A 362 8.71 -27.51 -27.48
C GLY A 362 7.25 -27.62 -27.04
N ALA A 363 6.63 -26.53 -26.61
CA ALA A 363 5.28 -26.53 -26.06
C ALA A 363 4.18 -26.64 -27.13
N ARG A 364 4.37 -26.01 -28.30
CA ARG A 364 3.48 -26.03 -29.49
C ARG A 364 1.98 -25.96 -29.16
N PRO A 365 1.51 -24.89 -28.50
CA PRO A 365 0.11 -24.76 -28.11
C PRO A 365 -0.80 -24.63 -29.33
N ARG A 366 -2.07 -24.96 -29.17
CA ARG A 366 -3.08 -24.59 -30.18
C ARG A 366 -3.18 -23.08 -30.32
N VAL A 367 -3.38 -22.63 -31.55
CA VAL A 367 -3.46 -21.21 -31.90
C VAL A 367 -4.83 -20.87 -32.48
N ARG A 368 -5.26 -19.66 -32.20
CA ARG A 368 -6.46 -19.06 -32.77
C ARG A 368 -6.07 -17.99 -33.79
N PRO A 369 -6.40 -18.17 -35.08
CA PRO A 369 -6.22 -17.13 -36.08
C PRO A 369 -6.97 -15.86 -35.67
N VAL A 370 -6.32 -14.71 -35.86
CA VAL A 370 -6.86 -13.37 -35.55
C VAL A 370 -7.84 -12.90 -36.65
N MET A 371 -7.69 -13.44 -37.86
CA MET A 371 -8.49 -13.08 -39.02
C MET A 371 -9.70 -14.01 -39.17
N ASP A 372 -10.88 -13.42 -39.29
CA ASP A 372 -12.02 -14.08 -39.91
C ASP A 372 -11.81 -14.09 -41.42
N ASN A 373 -11.83 -15.27 -42.05
CA ASN A 373 -11.87 -15.32 -43.50
C ASN A 373 -13.24 -14.81 -43.99
N PRO A 374 -13.34 -13.66 -44.68
CA PRO A 374 -14.63 -13.13 -45.13
C PRO A 374 -15.33 -14.04 -46.15
N LEU A 375 -14.58 -14.95 -46.80
CA LEU A 375 -15.11 -15.93 -47.75
C LEU A 375 -15.75 -17.15 -47.05
N HIS A 376 -15.58 -17.30 -45.73
CA HIS A 376 -16.20 -18.38 -44.96
C HIS A 376 -17.75 -18.27 -44.94
N ALA A 377 -18.28 -17.06 -45.17
CA ALA A 377 -19.73 -16.85 -45.34
C ALA A 377 -20.27 -17.40 -46.67
N ILE A 378 -19.38 -17.62 -47.65
CA ILE A 378 -19.72 -18.00 -49.04
C ILE A 378 -19.61 -19.51 -49.25
N THR A 379 -18.83 -20.23 -48.44
CA THR A 379 -18.76 -21.71 -48.44
C THR A 379 -20.08 -22.31 -47.96
N ARG A 380 -21.01 -22.50 -48.90
CA ARG A 380 -22.30 -23.19 -48.67
C ARG A 380 -22.10 -24.71 -48.79
N GLY A 381 -22.17 -25.40 -47.67
CA GLY A 381 -22.40 -26.85 -47.63
C GLY A 381 -21.34 -27.62 -46.84
N ALA A 382 -21.81 -28.41 -45.89
CA ALA A 382 -21.09 -29.42 -45.09
C ALA A 382 -20.17 -28.98 -43.94
N ASP A 383 -19.42 -27.87 -44.00
CA ASP A 383 -18.37 -27.60 -42.98
C ASP A 383 -18.71 -26.51 -41.94
N ARG A 384 -19.99 -26.23 -41.73
CA ARG A 384 -20.49 -25.21 -40.79
C ARG A 384 -20.39 -25.56 -39.30
N LEU A 385 -19.76 -26.70 -38.95
CA LEU A 385 -19.67 -27.22 -37.57
C LEU A 385 -18.35 -26.89 -36.85
N SER A 386 -17.44 -26.15 -37.48
CA SER A 386 -16.21 -25.67 -36.84
C SER A 386 -16.32 -24.18 -36.50
N ASP A 387 -17.21 -23.84 -35.57
CA ASP A 387 -17.09 -22.62 -34.78
C ASP A 387 -15.63 -22.51 -34.29
N TRP A 388 -14.89 -21.52 -34.79
CA TRP A 388 -13.61 -21.05 -34.23
C TRP A 388 -12.63 -22.16 -33.83
N GLN A 389 -12.38 -23.14 -34.72
CA GLN A 389 -11.54 -24.28 -34.37
C GLN A 389 -10.09 -23.84 -34.16
N ASP A 390 -9.61 -24.04 -32.94
CA ASP A 390 -8.22 -23.82 -32.58
C ASP A 390 -7.34 -24.78 -33.39
N VAL A 391 -6.35 -24.23 -34.09
CA VAL A 391 -5.52 -24.97 -35.03
C VAL A 391 -4.21 -25.36 -34.34
N PRO A 392 -3.70 -26.59 -34.51
CA PRO A 392 -2.35 -26.93 -34.07
C PRO A 392 -1.32 -25.93 -34.62
N TRP A 393 -0.35 -25.50 -33.80
CA TRP A 393 0.66 -24.50 -34.16
C TRP A 393 1.31 -24.73 -35.53
N ASP A 394 1.80 -25.95 -35.76
CA ASP A 394 2.47 -26.34 -37.00
C ASP A 394 1.49 -26.40 -38.20
N GLU A 395 0.22 -26.73 -37.98
CA GLU A 395 -0.82 -26.71 -39.04
C GLU A 395 -1.16 -25.27 -39.43
N PHE A 396 -1.21 -24.34 -38.48
CA PHE A 396 -1.42 -22.92 -38.76
C PHE A 396 -0.31 -22.34 -39.66
N LEU A 397 0.96 -22.62 -39.34
CA LEU A 397 2.09 -22.17 -40.15
C LEU A 397 2.05 -22.73 -41.58
N LEU A 398 1.60 -23.98 -41.73
CA LEU A 398 1.47 -24.62 -43.04
C LEU A 398 0.23 -24.18 -43.83
N GLY A 399 -0.84 -23.73 -43.16
CA GLY A 399 -2.10 -23.33 -43.78
C GLY A 399 -1.92 -22.25 -44.85
N SER A 400 -1.07 -21.25 -44.56
CA SER A 400 -0.75 -20.17 -45.51
C SER A 400 0.11 -20.60 -46.72
N LEU A 401 0.80 -21.74 -46.62
CA LEU A 401 1.81 -22.17 -47.58
C LEU A 401 1.34 -23.28 -48.53
N ALA A 402 0.50 -24.20 -48.05
CA ALA A 402 0.25 -25.47 -48.74
C ALA A 402 -1.17 -26.01 -48.53
N GLY A 403 -2.12 -25.52 -49.33
CA GLY A 403 -3.22 -26.30 -49.94
C GLY A 403 -4.17 -27.15 -49.07
N ARG A 404 -4.07 -27.15 -47.73
CA ARG A 404 -5.01 -27.90 -46.86
C ARG A 404 -6.18 -27.06 -46.37
N ARG A 405 -6.01 -25.74 -46.25
CA ARG A 405 -7.06 -24.74 -45.99
C ARG A 405 -6.59 -23.40 -46.59
N ASP A 406 -7.34 -22.84 -47.53
CA ASP A 406 -7.06 -21.63 -48.34
C ASP A 406 -6.26 -20.49 -47.65
N PRO A 407 -5.30 -19.84 -48.35
CA PRO A 407 -5.60 -19.12 -49.59
C PRO A 407 -4.79 -19.56 -50.82
N ILE A 408 -5.50 -20.06 -51.82
CA ILE A 408 -5.12 -20.18 -53.22
C ILE A 408 -4.71 -18.78 -53.71
N THR A 409 -3.42 -18.52 -53.88
CA THR A 409 -3.00 -17.36 -54.66
C THR A 409 -3.08 -17.72 -56.14
N PRO A 410 -3.75 -16.92 -56.98
CA PRO A 410 -3.99 -17.24 -58.39
C PRO A 410 -2.71 -17.26 -59.25
N LEU A 411 -1.54 -16.97 -58.67
CA LEU A 411 -0.24 -16.90 -59.35
C LEU A 411 0.76 -17.95 -58.85
N SER A 412 0.34 -18.92 -58.03
CA SER A 412 1.24 -19.94 -57.49
C SER A 412 1.46 -21.10 -58.47
N ALA A 413 2.70 -21.59 -58.55
CA ALA A 413 3.03 -22.83 -59.25
C ALA A 413 2.31 -24.07 -58.67
N THR A 414 1.79 -23.96 -57.45
CA THR A 414 1.01 -25.02 -56.79
C THR A 414 -0.46 -25.08 -57.24
N VAL A 415 -0.93 -24.07 -57.98
CA VAL A 415 -2.35 -23.87 -58.36
C VAL A 415 -2.55 -23.94 -59.87
N LEU A 416 -1.57 -23.45 -60.65
CA LEU A 416 -1.67 -23.42 -62.11
C LEU A 416 -1.83 -24.84 -62.65
N THR A 417 -2.94 -25.09 -63.33
CA THR A 417 -3.22 -26.39 -63.95
C THR A 417 -2.32 -26.59 -65.17
N ASP A 418 -2.07 -27.85 -65.56
CA ASP A 418 -1.30 -28.19 -66.77
C ASP A 418 -1.83 -27.51 -68.04
N VAL A 419 -3.10 -27.11 -68.06
CA VAL A 419 -3.75 -26.41 -69.18
C VAL A 419 -3.27 -24.96 -69.27
N GLU A 420 -3.17 -24.23 -68.15
CA GLU A 420 -2.74 -22.82 -68.12
C GLU A 420 -1.22 -22.66 -68.33
N LEU A 421 -0.43 -23.65 -67.88
CA LEU A 421 1.00 -23.78 -68.20
C LEU A 421 1.23 -24.07 -69.70
N ARG A 422 0.33 -24.82 -70.34
CA ARG A 422 0.40 -25.14 -71.79
C ARG A 422 0.04 -23.96 -72.69
N GLU A 423 -0.81 -23.04 -72.23
CA GLU A 423 -1.18 -21.83 -72.98
C GLU A 423 -0.09 -20.73 -73.01
N ARG A 424 1.07 -20.96 -72.37
CA ARG A 424 2.25 -20.06 -72.35
C ARG A 424 1.99 -18.65 -71.81
N HIS A 425 0.95 -18.47 -70.99
CA HIS A 425 0.63 -17.15 -70.42
C HIS A 425 1.57 -16.73 -69.29
N HIS A 426 2.32 -17.67 -68.70
CA HIS A 426 3.33 -17.40 -67.68
C HIS A 426 4.61 -18.17 -68.01
N GLU A 427 5.70 -17.46 -68.26
CA GLU A 427 7.03 -18.08 -68.42
C GLU A 427 7.70 -18.18 -67.04
N ARG A 428 8.16 -19.39 -66.67
CA ARG A 428 8.99 -19.65 -65.47
C ARG A 428 8.36 -19.21 -64.15
N VAL A 429 7.28 -19.86 -63.73
CA VAL A 429 6.74 -19.69 -62.37
C VAL A 429 7.61 -20.47 -61.39
N GLN A 430 8.10 -19.81 -60.34
CA GLN A 430 8.89 -20.41 -59.26
C GLN A 430 8.33 -19.96 -57.91
N SER A 431 8.08 -20.89 -57.00
CA SER A 431 7.60 -20.60 -55.65
C SER A 431 8.70 -20.88 -54.64
N HIS A 432 9.12 -19.85 -53.90
CA HIS A 432 10.05 -20.00 -52.79
C HIS A 432 9.26 -20.10 -51.47
N LEU A 433 9.45 -21.20 -50.76
CA LEU A 433 8.82 -21.43 -49.46
C LEU A 433 9.91 -21.35 -48.39
N VAL A 434 9.79 -20.37 -47.51
CA VAL A 434 10.69 -20.25 -46.36
C VAL A 434 9.92 -20.66 -45.12
N LEU A 435 10.38 -21.75 -44.49
CA LEU A 435 9.71 -22.35 -43.35
C LEU A 435 10.71 -23.03 -42.40
N PRO A 436 10.31 -23.32 -41.16
CA PRO A 436 11.19 -23.98 -40.20
C PRO A 436 11.57 -25.40 -40.66
N THR A 437 12.81 -25.84 -40.39
CA THR A 437 13.35 -27.15 -40.82
C THR A 437 12.43 -28.32 -40.47
N ARG A 438 11.80 -28.31 -39.28
CA ARG A 438 10.83 -29.35 -38.86
C ARG A 438 9.63 -29.51 -39.79
N LEU A 439 9.21 -28.44 -40.46
CA LEU A 439 8.04 -28.43 -41.34
C LEU A 439 8.39 -28.80 -42.80
N ALA A 440 9.68 -28.69 -43.18
CA ALA A 440 10.15 -28.97 -44.53
C ALA A 440 9.90 -30.43 -44.96
N SER A 441 10.02 -31.38 -44.02
CA SER A 441 9.76 -32.80 -44.29
C SER A 441 8.27 -33.15 -44.42
N THR A 442 7.37 -32.25 -43.97
CA THR A 442 5.92 -32.48 -43.96
C THR A 442 5.30 -32.12 -45.32
N LEU A 443 5.94 -31.26 -46.09
CA LEU A 443 5.48 -30.83 -47.41
C LEU A 443 5.94 -31.83 -48.48
N ARG A 444 5.02 -32.28 -49.33
CA ARG A 444 5.30 -33.12 -50.50
C ARG A 444 4.73 -32.45 -51.74
N TYR A 445 5.59 -32.22 -52.72
CA TYR A 445 5.24 -31.68 -54.03
C TYR A 445 5.53 -32.74 -55.10
N ALA A 446 4.86 -32.67 -56.25
CA ALA A 446 5.21 -33.50 -57.40
C ALA A 446 6.61 -33.09 -57.91
N GLU A 447 7.38 -34.05 -58.43
CA GLU A 447 8.79 -33.82 -58.84
C GLU A 447 8.94 -32.70 -59.88
N ASP A 448 7.91 -32.47 -60.70
CA ASP A 448 7.89 -31.46 -61.75
C ASP A 448 7.41 -30.06 -61.29
N THR A 449 7.07 -29.90 -60.01
CA THR A 449 6.57 -28.62 -59.48
C THR A 449 7.74 -27.68 -59.15
N PRO A 450 7.81 -26.45 -59.71
CA PRO A 450 8.93 -25.53 -59.51
C PRO A 450 8.88 -24.81 -58.15
N VAL A 451 8.99 -25.58 -57.07
CA VAL A 451 8.96 -25.11 -55.68
C VAL A 451 10.33 -25.30 -55.05
N GLN A 452 10.93 -24.22 -54.54
CA GLN A 452 12.16 -24.27 -53.77
C GLN A 452 11.87 -24.06 -52.28
N ILE A 453 12.18 -25.07 -51.47
CA ILE A 453 12.07 -24.98 -50.00
C ILE A 453 13.40 -24.44 -49.45
N VAL A 454 13.34 -23.35 -48.71
CA VAL A 454 14.47 -22.74 -48.01
C VAL A 454 14.22 -22.93 -46.50
N PRO A 455 14.73 -24.03 -45.90
CA PRO A 455 14.55 -24.26 -44.48
C PRO A 455 15.40 -23.28 -43.65
N PHE A 456 14.85 -22.79 -42.54
CA PHE A 456 15.63 -22.08 -41.52
C PHE A 456 15.63 -22.85 -40.19
N ALA A 457 16.70 -22.69 -39.42
CA ALA A 457 16.89 -23.43 -38.18
C ALA A 457 15.82 -23.08 -37.14
N ASP A 458 15.22 -24.12 -36.55
CA ASP A 458 14.26 -24.06 -35.44
C ASP A 458 14.86 -23.52 -34.12
N HIS A 459 16.14 -23.12 -34.11
CA HIS A 459 16.88 -22.74 -32.90
C HIS A 459 17.52 -21.34 -33.05
N GLY A 460 16.90 -20.48 -33.87
CA GLY A 460 17.32 -19.10 -34.06
C GLY A 460 16.84 -18.19 -32.92
N SER A 461 17.50 -17.04 -32.75
CA SER A 461 17.11 -15.99 -31.79
C SER A 461 15.77 -15.28 -32.10
N ALA A 462 15.00 -15.82 -33.05
CA ALA A 462 13.76 -15.24 -33.54
C ALA A 462 12.66 -15.39 -32.47
N THR A 463 11.96 -14.29 -32.19
CA THR A 463 10.87 -14.23 -31.21
C THR A 463 9.52 -14.64 -31.81
N VAL A 464 9.49 -14.95 -33.11
CA VAL A 464 8.27 -15.29 -33.87
C VAL A 464 8.61 -16.42 -34.83
N ASP A 465 7.76 -17.45 -34.87
CA ASP A 465 7.79 -18.45 -35.94
C ASP A 465 7.14 -17.84 -37.18
N LEU A 466 7.91 -17.74 -38.27
CA LEU A 466 7.47 -17.17 -39.53
C LEU A 466 7.47 -18.24 -40.63
N SER A 467 6.40 -18.27 -41.41
CA SER A 467 6.27 -19.02 -42.64
C SER A 467 5.83 -18.05 -43.74
N TRP A 468 6.56 -18.00 -44.85
CA TRP A 468 6.21 -17.13 -45.96
C TRP A 468 6.50 -17.80 -47.30
N ARG A 469 5.61 -17.51 -48.26
CA ARG A 469 5.71 -17.94 -49.66
C ARG A 469 5.96 -16.72 -50.53
N VAL A 470 6.91 -16.83 -51.45
CA VAL A 470 7.14 -15.86 -52.51
C VAL A 470 6.92 -16.56 -53.83
N ASP A 471 5.87 -16.18 -54.56
CA ASP A 471 5.61 -16.66 -55.91
C ASP A 471 6.23 -15.68 -56.92
N ILE A 472 7.17 -16.15 -57.73
CA ILE A 472 7.81 -15.40 -58.80
C ILE A 472 7.27 -15.92 -60.12
N ALA A 473 6.53 -15.10 -60.85
CA ALA A 473 6.14 -15.37 -62.23
C ALA A 473 6.93 -14.44 -63.16
N GLY A 474 7.40 -14.95 -64.29
CA GLY A 474 7.99 -14.13 -65.35
C GLY A 474 7.00 -13.10 -65.92
N PRO A 475 7.43 -12.25 -66.86
CA PRO A 475 6.58 -11.19 -67.39
C PRO A 475 5.27 -11.76 -67.92
N VAL A 476 4.15 -11.33 -67.34
CA VAL A 476 2.83 -11.70 -67.81
C VAL A 476 2.55 -10.85 -69.05
N PRO A 477 2.41 -11.43 -70.26
CA PRO A 477 2.03 -10.67 -71.42
C PRO A 477 0.65 -10.04 -71.16
N ILE A 478 0.49 -8.74 -71.45
CA ILE A 478 -0.75 -7.98 -71.19
C ILE A 478 -2.00 -8.70 -71.73
N LYS A 479 -1.85 -9.47 -72.82
CA LYS A 479 -2.91 -10.29 -73.43
C LYS A 479 -3.46 -11.41 -72.53
N ALA A 480 -2.76 -11.78 -71.47
CA ALA A 480 -3.15 -12.81 -70.51
C ALA A 480 -3.93 -12.25 -69.30
N ILE A 481 -4.02 -10.92 -69.16
CA ILE A 481 -4.80 -10.28 -68.10
C ILE A 481 -6.25 -10.16 -68.59
N HIS A 482 -7.04 -11.20 -68.38
CA HIS A 482 -8.43 -11.31 -68.87
C HIS A 482 -9.45 -10.40 -68.15
N LEU A 483 -8.99 -9.42 -67.36
CA LEU A 483 -9.87 -8.50 -66.64
C LEU A 483 -10.63 -7.52 -67.57
N TRP A 484 -10.24 -7.44 -68.84
CA TRP A 484 -10.77 -6.48 -69.82
C TRP A 484 -11.11 -7.07 -71.19
N ASP A 485 -11.27 -8.39 -71.29
CA ASP A 485 -11.60 -9.03 -72.57
C ASP A 485 -13.11 -9.06 -72.80
N ASP A 486 -13.63 -8.07 -73.53
CA ASP A 486 -15.05 -7.93 -73.93
C ASP A 486 -15.60 -9.21 -74.60
N SER A 487 -14.72 -10.03 -75.17
CA SER A 487 -15.10 -11.27 -75.86
C SER A 487 -15.57 -12.39 -74.92
N GLN A 488 -15.17 -12.39 -73.64
CA GLN A 488 -15.68 -13.35 -72.66
C GLN A 488 -17.00 -12.91 -72.02
N LEU A 489 -17.22 -11.62 -71.77
CA LEU A 489 -18.53 -11.10 -71.36
C LEU A 489 -19.63 -11.49 -72.35
N ALA A 490 -19.31 -11.46 -73.65
CA ALA A 490 -20.20 -11.91 -74.71
C ALA A 490 -20.42 -13.44 -74.73
N ARG A 491 -19.42 -14.25 -74.35
CA ARG A 491 -19.57 -15.72 -74.28
C ARG A 491 -20.32 -16.18 -73.04
N THR A 492 -20.13 -15.53 -71.90
CA THR A 492 -20.86 -15.83 -70.67
C THR A 492 -22.34 -15.44 -70.80
N GLN A 493 -22.65 -14.33 -71.50
CA GLN A 493 -24.04 -14.00 -71.86
C GLN A 493 -24.65 -14.95 -72.91
N ALA A 494 -23.85 -15.56 -73.78
CA ALA A 494 -24.32 -16.52 -74.79
C ALA A 494 -24.50 -17.95 -74.25
N ALA A 495 -23.93 -18.27 -73.07
CA ALA A 495 -23.99 -19.60 -72.47
C ALA A 495 -25.19 -19.79 -71.51
N ASP A 496 -25.96 -18.75 -71.23
CA ASP A 496 -27.18 -18.84 -70.42
C ASP A 496 -28.37 -19.16 -71.35
N PRO A 497 -28.95 -20.38 -71.33
CA PRO A 497 -30.13 -20.67 -72.12
C PRO A 497 -31.33 -19.88 -71.55
N PRO A 498 -32.24 -19.36 -72.39
CA PRO A 498 -33.41 -18.65 -71.91
C PRO A 498 -34.26 -19.56 -71.02
N PRO A 499 -34.94 -19.01 -69.99
CA PRO A 499 -35.76 -19.81 -69.08
C PRO A 499 -36.83 -20.58 -69.87
N ARG A 500 -36.91 -21.90 -69.62
CA ARG A 500 -37.98 -22.76 -70.14
C ARG A 500 -39.34 -22.15 -69.78
N ARG A 501 -40.15 -21.87 -70.80
CA ARG A 501 -41.59 -21.61 -70.61
C ARG A 501 -42.25 -22.91 -70.19
N ASP A 502 -42.79 -22.94 -68.98
CA ASP A 502 -43.67 -24.01 -68.51
C ASP A 502 -44.99 -23.98 -69.31
N PRO A 503 -45.47 -25.11 -69.84
CA PRO A 503 -46.76 -25.18 -70.51
C PRO A 503 -47.81 -25.68 -69.52
N HIS A 504 -48.32 -24.83 -68.62
CA HIS A 504 -49.61 -25.06 -67.95
C HIS A 504 -50.11 -23.78 -67.27
N THR A 505 -51.08 -23.11 -67.88
CA THR A 505 -52.29 -22.58 -67.23
C THR A 505 -53.15 -21.92 -68.31
N ASP A 506 -53.96 -22.75 -68.96
CA ASP A 506 -55.23 -22.32 -69.53
C ASP A 506 -56.33 -22.90 -68.63
N SER A 507 -56.91 -22.05 -67.79
CA SER A 507 -58.20 -22.29 -67.14
C SER A 507 -58.77 -20.95 -66.65
N GLY A 508 -59.54 -20.32 -67.54
CA GLY A 508 -60.84 -19.70 -67.27
C GLY A 508 -61.04 -18.83 -66.03
N VAL A 509 -61.21 -17.53 -66.30
CA VAL A 509 -62.32 -16.60 -65.97
C VAL A 509 -61.75 -15.18 -65.83
#